data_AF-A0A9N9RBH9-F1
#
_entry.id   AF-A0A9N9RBH9-F1
#
_cell.length_a   1.000
_cell.length_b   1.000
_cell.length_c   1.000
_cell.angle_alpha   90.00
_cell.angle_beta   90.00
_cell.angle_gamma   90.00
#
_symmetry.space_group_name_H-M   'P 1'
#
loop_
_entity.id
_entity.type
_entity.pdbx_description
1 polymer ?
#
loop_
_entity_poly.entity_id
_entity_poly.type
_entity_poly.pdbx_seq_one_letter_code
_entity_poly.pdbx_strand_id
1 'polypeptide(L)'
;MKICELYSPGSLHDLLVENIHPLFINNRTHLLVKVASERKIEYAYLGRAKSGVDEDGDVRVIFYKSVDDTGKLFKLVEPDVSDVMFENLLQIIPPPRVVKRRRRIFYEFHQPIKVFEKKSK
;
A
#
# COMPACT_ATOMS: atom_id res chain seq x y z
N MET A 1 15.15 -36.55 -6.87
CA MET A 1 15.52 -35.84 -5.63
C MET A 1 16.31 -34.59 -5.98
N LYS A 2 15.77 -33.40 -5.74
CA LYS A 2 16.55 -32.18 -5.55
C LYS A 2 15.79 -31.32 -4.54
N ILE A 3 16.51 -31.01 -3.48
CA ILE A 3 16.04 -30.56 -2.18
C ILE A 3 15.68 -29.08 -2.28
N CYS A 4 14.52 -28.72 -1.72
CA CYS A 4 14.12 -27.34 -1.50
C CYS A 4 15.20 -26.61 -0.68
N GLU A 5 15.82 -25.59 -1.27
CA GLU A 5 16.71 -24.72 -0.50
C GLU A 5 15.87 -23.87 0.47
N LEU A 6 16.32 -23.95 1.72
CA LEU A 6 15.67 -23.46 2.92
C LEU A 6 15.70 -21.94 2.97
N TYR A 7 14.51 -21.33 2.95
CA TYR A 7 14.33 -19.92 3.29
C TYR A 7 14.60 -19.76 4.79
N SER A 8 15.72 -19.14 5.14
CA SER A 8 16.04 -18.78 6.53
C SER A 8 15.20 -17.56 6.95
N PRO A 9 14.46 -17.59 8.07
CA PRO A 9 13.61 -16.49 8.49
C PRO A 9 14.45 -15.42 9.21
N GLY A 10 15.15 -14.59 8.44
CA GLY A 10 15.65 -13.30 8.90
C GLY A 10 14.54 -12.26 8.77
N SER A 11 14.08 -11.71 9.90
CA SER A 11 13.22 -10.52 10.05
C SER A 11 12.33 -10.15 8.83
N LEU A 12 11.04 -10.43 8.96
CA LEU A 12 9.91 -10.01 8.08
C LEU A 12 9.79 -8.48 7.83
N HIS A 13 10.79 -7.69 8.23
CA HIS A 13 10.84 -6.24 8.15
C HIS A 13 11.87 -5.68 7.16
N ASP A 14 12.71 -6.51 6.54
CA ASP A 14 13.74 -6.07 5.58
C ASP A 14 13.51 -6.52 4.13
N LEU A 15 12.27 -6.89 3.76
CA LEU A 15 11.90 -7.05 2.34
C LEU A 15 11.65 -5.68 1.70
N LEU A 16 12.73 -4.89 1.59
CA LEU A 16 12.76 -3.77 0.68
C LEU A 16 12.88 -4.31 -0.74
N VAL A 17 11.76 -4.18 -1.47
CA VAL A 17 11.70 -3.63 -2.83
C VAL A 17 12.67 -4.28 -3.82
N GLU A 18 12.25 -5.36 -4.47
CA GLU A 18 12.62 -5.54 -5.89
C GLU A 18 11.75 -6.53 -6.67
N ASN A 19 10.88 -7.32 -6.04
CA ASN A 19 9.87 -8.10 -6.77
C ASN A 19 8.57 -8.18 -5.96
N ILE A 20 7.66 -7.21 -6.16
CA ILE A 20 6.27 -7.44 -5.76
C ILE A 20 5.79 -8.65 -6.59
N HIS A 21 5.16 -9.63 -5.95
CA HIS A 21 4.58 -10.77 -6.65
C HIS A 21 3.07 -10.76 -6.45
N PRO A 22 2.25 -11.01 -7.49
CA PRO A 22 0.78 -11.00 -7.40
C PRO A 22 0.22 -11.83 -6.23
N LEU A 23 0.85 -12.98 -5.95
CA LEU A 23 0.45 -13.89 -4.86
C LEU A 23 0.52 -13.28 -3.45
N PHE A 24 1.31 -12.22 -3.25
CA PHE A 24 1.39 -11.52 -1.96
C PHE A 24 0.33 -10.43 -1.78
N ILE A 25 -0.46 -10.16 -2.83
CA ILE A 25 -1.53 -9.17 -2.82
C ILE A 25 -2.85 -9.88 -2.59
N ASN A 26 -3.50 -9.54 -1.48
CA ASN A 26 -4.80 -10.06 -1.12
C ASN A 26 -5.63 -8.97 -0.42
N ASN A 27 -6.87 -9.30 -0.07
CA ASN A 27 -7.73 -8.39 0.67
C ASN A 27 -7.04 -7.93 1.97
N ARG A 28 -6.97 -6.61 2.16
CA ARG A 28 -6.31 -5.90 3.27
C ARG A 28 -4.79 -5.78 3.16
N THR A 29 -4.14 -6.24 2.08
CA THR A 29 -2.74 -5.88 1.80
C THR A 29 -2.62 -4.36 1.66
N HIS A 30 -1.61 -3.77 2.29
CA HIS A 30 -1.35 -2.32 2.19
C HIS A 30 -0.30 -2.11 1.10
N LEU A 31 -0.51 -1.13 0.24
CA LEU A 31 0.25 -0.95 -0.99
C LEU A 31 0.62 0.52 -1.15
N LEU A 32 1.82 0.79 -1.65
CA LEU A 32 2.19 2.09 -2.19
C LEU A 32 1.95 2.05 -3.71
N VAL A 33 1.14 2.97 -4.20
CA VAL A 33 0.68 3.02 -5.59
C VAL A 33 1.22 4.26 -6.26
N LYS A 34 1.78 4.10 -7.45
CA LYS A 34 2.15 5.19 -8.35
C LYS A 34 0.95 5.62 -9.17
N VAL A 35 0.66 6.91 -9.18
CA VAL A 35 -0.37 7.52 -10.04
C VAL A 35 0.30 8.61 -10.87
N ALA A 36 0.31 8.42 -12.19
CA ALA A 36 0.79 9.44 -13.11
C ALA A 36 -0.31 10.47 -13.40
N SER A 37 0.04 11.75 -13.35
CA SER A 37 -0.82 12.80 -13.86
C SER A 37 -0.53 13.11 -15.32
N GLU A 38 -1.48 13.78 -16.00
CA GLU A 38 -1.35 14.29 -17.37
C GLU A 38 -0.09 15.14 -17.58
N ARG A 39 0.44 15.75 -16.51
CA ARG A 39 1.64 16.60 -16.55
C ARG A 39 2.94 15.82 -16.30
N LYS A 40 2.93 14.49 -16.37
CA LYS A 40 4.08 13.60 -16.06
C LYS A 40 4.61 13.77 -14.64
N ILE A 41 3.81 14.34 -13.73
CA ILE A 41 4.13 14.34 -12.31
C ILE A 41 3.66 13.00 -11.75
N GLU A 42 4.60 12.29 -11.12
CA GLU A 42 4.35 11.01 -10.48
C GLU A 42 4.01 11.24 -9.02
N TYR A 43 2.85 10.76 -8.61
CA TYR A 43 2.39 10.82 -7.24
C TYR A 43 2.41 9.42 -6.64
N ALA A 44 2.68 9.33 -5.34
CA ALA A 44 2.67 8.08 -4.60
C ALA A 44 1.58 8.14 -3.54
N TYR A 45 0.63 7.21 -3.62
CA TYR A 45 -0.51 7.12 -2.71
C TYR A 45 -0.46 5.82 -1.93
N LEU A 46 -0.81 5.92 -0.64
CA LEU A 46 -0.99 4.73 0.18
C LEU A 46 -2.40 4.18 -0.04
N GLY A 47 -2.50 2.87 -0.27
CA GLY A 47 -3.75 2.18 -0.52
C GLY A 47 -3.88 0.85 0.24
N ARG A 48 -5.10 0.34 0.31
CA ARG A 48 -5.43 -1.00 0.81
C ARG A 48 -6.15 -1.78 -0.27
N ALA A 49 -5.62 -2.93 -0.64
CA ALA A 49 -6.27 -3.84 -1.57
C ALA A 49 -7.59 -4.38 -1.00
N LYS A 50 -8.63 -4.46 -1.83
CA LYS A 50 -9.91 -5.14 -1.54
C LYS A 50 -9.92 -6.59 -2.04
N SER A 51 -9.06 -6.91 -2.99
CA SER A 51 -8.92 -8.19 -3.66
C SER A 51 -7.45 -8.49 -3.96
N GLY A 52 -7.16 -9.69 -4.46
CA GLY A 52 -5.88 -9.93 -5.13
C GLY A 52 -5.83 -9.29 -6.53
N VAL A 53 -4.74 -9.57 -7.25
CA VAL A 53 -4.61 -9.23 -8.68
C VAL A 53 -5.60 -10.08 -9.48
N ASP A 54 -6.39 -9.46 -10.33
CA ASP A 54 -7.35 -10.14 -11.20
C ASP A 54 -6.71 -10.64 -12.51
N GLU A 55 -7.55 -11.19 -13.40
CA GLU A 55 -7.12 -11.77 -14.68
C GLU A 55 -6.57 -10.72 -15.66
N ASP A 56 -6.99 -9.46 -15.52
CA ASP A 56 -6.54 -8.33 -16.33
C ASP A 56 -5.26 -7.68 -15.74
N GLY A 57 -4.80 -8.16 -14.59
CA GLY A 57 -3.63 -7.62 -13.90
C GLY A 57 -3.93 -6.41 -13.02
N ASP A 58 -5.19 -6.15 -12.72
CA ASP A 58 -5.65 -5.03 -11.90
C ASP A 58 -5.84 -5.43 -10.43
N VAL A 59 -5.67 -4.44 -9.56
CA VAL A 59 -5.93 -4.55 -8.12
C VAL A 59 -6.91 -3.46 -7.72
N ARG A 60 -8.02 -3.85 -7.11
CA ARG A 60 -8.98 -2.90 -6.52
C ARG A 60 -8.44 -2.35 -5.20
N VAL A 61 -8.16 -1.05 -5.15
CA VAL A 61 -7.52 -0.37 -4.01
C VAL A 61 -8.44 0.69 -3.41
N ILE A 62 -8.49 0.78 -2.08
CA ILE A 62 -9.07 1.91 -1.33
C ILE A 62 -7.93 2.80 -0.83
N PHE A 63 -7.98 4.10 -1.07
CA PHE A 63 -6.90 4.99 -0.69
C PHE A 63 -6.98 5.50 0.75
N TYR A 64 -5.80 5.77 1.29
CA TYR A 64 -5.60 6.45 2.56
C TYR A 64 -5.38 7.94 2.33
N LYS A 65 -5.79 8.73 3.32
CA LYS A 65 -5.46 10.15 3.44
C LYS A 65 -4.57 10.37 4.66
N SER A 66 -3.45 11.06 4.51
CA SER A 66 -2.63 11.46 5.66
C SER A 66 -3.44 12.37 6.59
N VAL A 67 -3.33 12.16 7.90
CA VAL A 67 -3.98 13.01 8.91
C VAL A 67 -2.99 13.81 9.75
N ASP A 68 -1.69 13.61 9.53
CA ASP A 68 -0.62 14.37 10.14
C ASP A 68 0.52 14.63 9.14
N ASP A 69 1.49 15.44 9.57
CA ASP A 69 2.68 15.77 8.79
C ASP A 69 3.83 14.76 9.04
N THR A 70 3.61 13.76 9.90
CA THR A 70 4.64 12.75 10.22
C THR A 70 4.71 11.65 9.17
N GLY A 71 3.65 11.50 8.36
CA GLY A 71 3.52 10.42 7.38
C GLY A 71 3.33 9.06 8.05
N LYS A 72 2.91 9.01 9.32
CA LYS A 72 2.65 7.76 10.05
C LYS A 72 1.18 7.52 10.30
N LEU A 73 0.36 8.57 10.40
CA LEU A 73 -1.03 8.43 10.76
C LEU A 73 -1.94 8.72 9.56
N PHE A 74 -2.77 7.74 9.23
CA PHE A 74 -3.66 7.81 8.07
C PHE A 74 -5.09 7.47 8.43
N LYS A 75 -6.01 7.88 7.55
CA LYS A 75 -7.40 7.46 7.55
C LYS A 75 -7.72 6.80 6.22
N LEU A 76 -8.42 5.67 6.27
CA LEU A 76 -8.96 5.07 5.06
C LEU A 76 -10.16 5.90 4.58
N VAL A 77 -10.17 6.24 3.30
CA VAL A 77 -11.27 6.97 2.66
C VAL A 77 -12.09 5.94 1.89
N GLU A 78 -13.09 5.33 2.55
CA GLU A 78 -13.90 4.26 1.95
C GLU A 78 -14.52 4.56 0.57
N PRO A 79 -14.98 5.78 0.25
CA PRO A 79 -15.49 6.08 -1.10
C PRO A 79 -14.38 6.27 -2.14
N ASP A 80 -13.12 6.43 -1.73
CA ASP A 80 -11.98 6.63 -2.62
C ASP A 80 -11.41 5.26 -3.03
N VAL A 81 -12.03 4.68 -4.06
CA VAL A 81 -11.71 3.35 -4.58
C VAL A 81 -11.33 3.47 -6.05
N SER A 82 -10.28 2.77 -6.46
CA SER A 82 -9.88 2.67 -7.87
C SER A 82 -9.30 1.31 -8.18
N ASP A 83 -9.44 0.90 -9.44
CA ASP A 83 -8.76 -0.27 -9.99
C ASP A 83 -7.41 0.21 -10.55
N VAL A 84 -6.34 -0.49 -10.17
CA VAL A 84 -4.95 -0.07 -10.40
C VAL A 84 -4.17 -1.24 -10.98
N MET A 85 -3.53 -1.02 -12.14
CA MET A 85 -2.64 -2.03 -12.72
C MET A 85 -1.52 -2.41 -11.77
N PHE A 86 -1.23 -3.71 -11.69
CA PHE A 86 -0.17 -4.28 -10.87
C PHE A 86 1.19 -3.60 -11.09
N GLU A 87 1.49 -3.20 -12.34
CA GLU A 87 2.73 -2.50 -12.70
C GLU A 87 2.90 -1.13 -12.03
N ASN A 88 1.81 -0.52 -11.57
CA ASN A 88 1.82 0.75 -10.84
C ASN A 88 2.06 0.58 -9.33
N LEU A 89 2.22 -0.66 -8.83
CA LEU A 89 2.50 -0.92 -7.43
C LEU A 89 4.00 -0.76 -7.16
N LEU A 90 4.34 0.11 -6.23
CA LEU A 90 5.72 0.43 -5.85
C LEU A 90 6.22 -0.43 -4.69
N GLN A 91 5.34 -0.71 -3.72
CA GLN A 91 5.73 -1.46 -2.52
C GLN A 91 4.52 -2.11 -1.84
N ILE A 92 4.73 -3.28 -1.23
CA ILE A 92 3.85 -3.81 -0.20
C ILE A 92 4.27 -3.23 1.15
N ILE A 93 3.34 -2.54 1.82
CA ILE A 93 3.57 -1.89 3.10
C ILE A 93 3.16 -2.85 4.23
N PRO A 94 3.98 -2.99 5.29
CA PRO A 94 3.59 -3.74 6.47
C PRO A 94 2.27 -3.24 7.07
N PRO A 95 1.48 -4.13 7.68
CA PRO A 95 0.19 -3.75 8.25
C PRO A 95 0.36 -2.69 9.35
N PRO A 96 -0.48 -1.65 9.38
CA PRO A 96 -0.47 -0.64 10.42
C PRO A 96 -1.11 -1.15 11.71
N ARG A 97 -0.81 -0.46 12.81
CA ARG A 97 -1.57 -0.54 14.04
C ARG A 97 -2.88 0.23 13.88
N VAL A 98 -4.01 -0.41 14.18
CA VAL A 98 -5.33 0.24 14.15
C VAL A 98 -5.56 1.00 15.46
N VAL A 99 -5.74 2.32 15.36
CA VAL A 99 -5.97 3.21 16.50
C VAL A 99 -7.40 3.75 16.44
N LYS A 100 -8.22 3.39 17.43
CA LYS A 100 -9.58 3.95 17.58
C LYS A 100 -9.51 5.18 18.46
N ARG A 101 -9.95 6.34 17.94
CA ARG A 101 -10.13 7.57 18.73
C ARG A 101 -11.60 8.00 18.64
N ARG A 102 -12.35 7.86 19.73
CA ARG A 102 -13.81 8.04 19.76
C ARG A 102 -14.49 7.18 18.68
N ARG A 103 -15.27 7.78 17.79
CA ARG A 103 -15.95 7.12 16.66
C ARG A 103 -15.11 7.04 15.38
N ARG A 104 -13.82 7.39 15.43
CA ARG A 104 -12.94 7.44 14.25
C ARG A 104 -11.87 6.35 14.34
N ILE A 105 -11.62 5.71 13.20
CA ILE A 105 -10.55 4.73 13.03
C ILE A 105 -9.38 5.39 12.30
N PHE A 106 -8.18 5.18 12.81
CA PHE A 106 -6.91 5.61 12.22
C PHE A 106 -5.98 4.41 12.07
N TYR A 107 -5.03 4.54 11.15
CA TYR A 107 -4.05 3.53 10.83
C TYR A 107 -2.67 4.14 11.02
N GLU A 108 -1.93 3.63 12.01
CA GLU A 108 -0.63 4.13 12.43
C GLU A 108 0.46 3.16 11.96
N PHE A 109 1.38 3.66 11.13
CA PHE A 109 2.51 2.88 10.63
C PHE A 109 3.75 3.12 11.49
N HIS A 110 4.54 2.06 11.65
CA HIS A 110 5.76 2.11 12.46
C HIS A 110 6.79 3.11 11.90
N GLN A 111 6.99 3.06 10.58
CA GLN A 111 7.85 3.97 9.84
C GLN A 111 7.03 5.00 9.05
N PRO A 112 7.55 6.23 8.84
CA PRO A 112 6.92 7.20 7.95
C PRO A 112 6.81 6.66 6.54
N ILE A 113 5.62 6.73 5.96
CA ILE A 113 5.38 6.40 4.55
C ILE A 113 5.49 7.69 3.74
N LYS A 114 6.42 7.69 2.78
CA LYS A 114 6.59 8.80 1.83
C LYS A 114 5.46 8.76 0.80
N VAL A 115 4.32 9.37 1.15
CA VAL A 115 3.26 9.67 0.19
C VAL A 115 3.49 11.06 -0.42
N PHE A 116 3.29 11.17 -1.72
CA PHE A 116 3.31 12.45 -2.44
C PHE A 116 1.90 12.73 -2.91
N GLU A 117 1.07 13.27 -2.02
CA GLU A 117 -0.29 13.66 -2.37
C GLU A 117 -0.27 14.96 -3.19
N LYS A 118 -1.03 15.02 -4.28
CA LYS A 118 -1.33 16.28 -4.95
C LYS A 118 -2.06 17.20 -3.97
N LYS A 119 -1.40 18.26 -3.50
CA LYS A 119 -2.07 19.32 -2.73
C LYS A 119 -3.14 19.95 -3.63
N SER A 120 -4.41 19.67 -3.36
CA SER A 120 -5.51 20.43 -3.95
C SER A 120 -5.37 21.88 -3.47
N LYS A 121 -5.10 22.79 -4.42
CA LYS A 121 -5.19 24.24 -4.20
C LYS A 121 -6.65 24.65 -4.12
#